data_AF-A0A7I8KUA4-F1
#
_entry.id   AF-A0A7I8KUA4-F1
#
_cell.length_a   1.000
_cell.length_b   1.000
_cell.length_c   1.000
_cell.angle_alpha   90.00
_cell.angle_beta   90.00
_cell.angle_gamma   90.00
#
_symmetry.space_group_name_H-M   'P 1'
#
loop_
_entity.id
_entity.type
_entity.pdbx_description
1 polymer ?
#
loop_
_entity_poly.entity_id
_entity_poly.type
_entity_poly.pdbx_seq_one_letter_code
_entity_poly.pdbx_strand_id
1 'polypeptide(L)'
;MLTLRYLSSLTATSREPNGFSKEFNSLVVCGARGPRPRYPRVWKTKRKIGTISKSRKLVECIKDLSNVKEEVYGALDSFVAWELEFPLIVVKKALKTLEFEREWKRIIQVIKWMLSKGQGKTMGTYYTLLNALAEDGRLEEAEELWAKIFSENLECLPRIFFIKMISIYYNNAMHQQMFEVFADMEELGIRPEGRIVEMMGDVFQKLGMQDKYEKLGKKYPPPSWEYRHIKGKRVKVRVNAQPNDADVDAPPTG
;
A
#
# COMPACT_ATOMS: atom_id res chain seq x y z
N MET A 1 -39.69 6.49 -80.79
CA MET A 1 -40.77 7.50 -80.89
C MET A 1 -40.88 8.17 -79.53
N LEU A 2 -40.76 9.48 -79.29
CA LEU A 2 -40.63 10.69 -80.09
C LEU A 2 -39.89 11.74 -79.21
N THR A 3 -38.95 12.48 -79.83
CA THR A 3 -38.53 13.91 -79.64
C THR A 3 -38.23 14.44 -78.21
N LEU A 4 -37.04 14.85 -77.77
CA LEU A 4 -35.97 15.77 -78.27
C LEU A 4 -36.35 17.28 -78.31
N ARG A 5 -35.56 18.08 -77.56
CA ARG A 5 -35.15 19.52 -77.74
C ARG A 5 -36.03 20.63 -77.12
N TYR A 6 -35.54 21.81 -76.68
CA TYR A 6 -34.20 22.45 -76.53
C TYR A 6 -34.35 23.75 -75.69
N LEU A 7 -33.26 24.12 -75.00
CA LEU A 7 -32.64 25.45 -74.80
C LEU A 7 -33.41 26.76 -74.49
N SER A 8 -33.07 27.32 -73.31
CA SER A 8 -32.50 28.67 -73.01
C SER A 8 -32.70 29.87 -73.95
N SER A 9 -33.00 31.04 -73.36
CA SER A 9 -32.12 32.23 -73.41
C SER A 9 -32.65 33.42 -72.59
N LEU A 10 -31.72 34.12 -71.93
CA LEU A 10 -31.86 35.45 -71.31
C LEU A 10 -32.21 36.54 -72.33
N THR A 11 -32.92 37.58 -71.89
CA THR A 11 -32.60 38.97 -72.23
C THR A 11 -32.96 39.92 -71.08
N ALA A 12 -32.00 40.80 -70.78
CA ALA A 12 -32.03 41.82 -69.76
C ALA A 12 -32.91 43.02 -70.13
N THR A 13 -33.32 43.79 -69.13
CA THR A 13 -33.50 45.24 -69.29
C THR A 13 -33.10 45.96 -68.01
N SER A 14 -32.09 46.82 -68.17
CA SER A 14 -31.45 47.66 -67.17
C SER A 14 -32.38 48.82 -66.74
N ARG A 15 -32.28 49.22 -65.47
CA ARG A 15 -32.36 50.61 -65.02
C ARG A 15 -31.79 50.76 -63.60
N GLU A 16 -30.60 51.33 -63.51
CA GLU A 16 -30.11 52.11 -62.36
C GLU A 16 -30.17 53.61 -62.72
N PRO A 17 -29.86 54.58 -61.83
CA PRO A 17 -29.75 54.56 -60.36
C PRO A 17 -30.51 55.75 -59.72
N ASN A 18 -30.65 55.80 -58.38
CA ASN A 18 -30.58 57.07 -57.65
C ASN A 18 -30.31 56.88 -56.15
N GLY A 19 -29.07 57.19 -55.75
CA GLY A 19 -28.72 58.09 -54.64
C GLY A 19 -29.10 57.77 -53.18
N PHE A 20 -28.05 57.53 -52.37
CA PHE A 20 -27.89 57.80 -50.93
C PHE A 20 -28.70 56.93 -49.95
N SER A 21 -28.14 56.32 -48.90
CA SER A 21 -26.97 56.62 -48.08
C SER A 21 -26.41 55.33 -47.44
N LYS A 22 -25.12 55.32 -47.09
CA LYS A 22 -24.52 54.28 -46.24
C LYS A 22 -25.02 54.47 -44.81
N GLU A 23 -25.71 53.47 -44.28
CA GLU A 23 -25.67 53.18 -42.84
C GLU A 23 -25.34 51.69 -42.65
N PHE A 24 -24.13 51.45 -42.15
CA PHE A 24 -23.81 50.17 -41.52
C PHE A 24 -24.55 50.13 -40.20
N ASN A 25 -25.51 49.22 -40.06
CA ASN A 25 -25.90 48.71 -38.75
C ASN A 25 -26.15 47.20 -38.85
N SER A 26 -25.08 46.45 -38.62
CA SER A 26 -25.12 45.02 -38.35
C SER A 26 -25.78 44.78 -37.01
N LEU A 27 -27.09 44.57 -37.02
CA LEU A 27 -27.82 44.06 -35.86
C LEU A 27 -28.74 42.93 -36.31
N VAL A 28 -28.15 41.73 -36.36
CA VAL A 28 -28.92 40.48 -36.30
C VAL A 28 -29.53 40.41 -34.90
N VAL A 29 -30.75 40.90 -34.77
CA VAL A 29 -31.56 40.66 -33.56
C VAL A 29 -31.81 39.16 -33.50
N CYS A 30 -31.09 38.47 -32.62
CA CYS A 30 -31.37 37.09 -32.26
C CYS A 30 -32.75 37.02 -31.59
N GLY A 31 -33.79 36.85 -32.39
CA GLY A 31 -35.16 36.66 -31.93
C GLY A 31 -35.30 35.33 -31.18
N ALA A 32 -35.71 35.46 -29.91
CA ALA A 32 -36.34 34.43 -29.08
C ALA A 32 -35.55 33.16 -28.73
N ARG A 33 -34.48 33.29 -27.94
CA ARG A 33 -34.26 32.30 -26.88
C ARG A 33 -35.16 32.71 -25.71
N GLY A 34 -36.22 31.93 -25.45
CA GLY A 34 -37.10 32.13 -24.29
C GLY A 34 -36.31 32.29 -22.98
N PRO A 35 -36.93 32.82 -21.91
CA PRO A 35 -36.23 33.14 -20.67
C PRO A 35 -35.35 31.96 -20.23
N ARG A 36 -34.04 32.20 -20.11
CA ARG A 36 -33.08 31.20 -19.64
C ARG A 36 -33.65 30.61 -18.35
N PRO A 37 -33.86 29.27 -18.27
CA PRO A 37 -34.49 28.70 -17.09
C PRO A 37 -33.74 29.13 -15.82
N ARG A 38 -34.46 29.75 -14.88
CA ARG A 38 -33.91 30.26 -13.61
C ARG A 38 -33.80 29.19 -12.52
N TYR A 39 -33.96 27.91 -12.86
CA TYR A 39 -33.51 26.86 -11.97
C TYR A 39 -31.99 26.69 -12.17
N PRO A 40 -31.19 26.61 -11.09
CA PRO A 40 -29.80 26.20 -11.24
C PRO A 40 -29.80 24.87 -11.98
N ARG A 41 -28.89 24.71 -12.95
CA ARG A 41 -28.69 23.43 -13.61
C ARG A 41 -28.04 22.49 -12.58
N VAL A 42 -28.85 21.95 -11.67
CA VAL A 42 -28.38 21.05 -10.62
C VAL A 42 -28.13 19.73 -11.30
N TRP A 43 -26.88 19.49 -11.69
CA TRP A 43 -26.45 18.12 -11.97
C TRP A 43 -26.67 17.33 -10.69
N LYS A 44 -27.73 16.50 -10.67
CA LYS A 44 -27.97 15.58 -9.57
C LYS A 44 -26.86 14.54 -9.62
N THR A 45 -25.79 14.79 -8.87
CA THR A 45 -24.77 13.77 -8.65
C THR A 45 -25.39 12.67 -7.78
N LYS A 46 -25.40 11.43 -8.29
CA LYS A 46 -25.70 10.29 -7.42
C LYS A 46 -24.65 10.26 -6.32
N ARG A 47 -25.05 10.13 -5.04
CA ARG A 47 -24.09 10.00 -3.94
C ARG A 47 -23.22 8.77 -4.21
N LYS A 48 -21.91 8.98 -4.40
CA LYS A 48 -20.96 7.87 -4.54
C LYS A 48 -20.84 7.19 -3.18
N ILE A 49 -20.99 5.86 -3.15
CA ILE A 49 -20.71 5.08 -1.95
C ILE A 49 -19.23 5.29 -1.60
N GLY A 50 -18.96 5.73 -0.38
CA GLY A 50 -17.60 6.01 0.08
C GLY A 50 -16.75 4.76 0.15
N THR A 51 -15.43 4.91 0.01
CA THR A 51 -14.48 3.78 0.05
C THR A 51 -14.54 3.00 1.37
N ILE A 52 -14.88 3.67 2.48
CA ILE A 52 -15.04 3.05 3.81
C ILE A 52 -16.28 2.14 3.83
N SER A 53 -17.41 2.61 3.32
CA SER A 53 -18.63 1.81 3.25
C SER A 53 -18.46 0.61 2.32
N LYS A 54 -17.76 0.79 1.19
CA LYS A 54 -17.41 -0.31 0.28
C LYS A 54 -16.50 -1.33 0.97
N SER A 55 -15.48 -0.89 1.70
CA SER A 55 -14.54 -1.81 2.37
C SER A 55 -15.22 -2.59 3.49
N ARG A 56 -16.10 -1.94 4.26
CA ARG A 56 -16.90 -2.62 5.28
C ARG A 56 -17.80 -3.70 4.66
N LYS A 57 -18.53 -3.36 3.59
CA LYS A 57 -19.37 -4.32 2.87
C LYS A 57 -18.54 -5.49 2.33
N LEU A 58 -17.35 -5.21 1.80
CA LEU A 58 -16.43 -6.25 1.33
C LEU A 58 -16.03 -7.21 2.46
N VAL A 59 -15.67 -6.68 3.63
CA VAL A 59 -15.32 -7.49 4.82
C VAL A 59 -16.50 -8.35 5.27
N GLU A 60 -17.69 -7.77 5.40
CA GLU A 60 -18.93 -8.49 5.74
C GLU A 60 -19.17 -9.64 4.73
N CYS A 61 -19.14 -9.36 3.43
CA CYS A 61 -19.33 -10.37 2.39
C CYS A 61 -18.30 -11.50 2.44
N ILE A 62 -17.02 -11.21 2.68
CA ILE A 62 -15.98 -12.24 2.69
C ILE A 62 -16.08 -13.12 3.94
N LYS A 63 -16.46 -12.55 5.08
CA LYS A 63 -16.56 -13.29 6.34
C LYS A 63 -17.63 -14.37 6.31
N ASP A 64 -18.77 -14.07 5.70
CA ASP A 64 -19.94 -14.97 5.66
C ASP A 64 -19.76 -16.18 4.72
N LEU A 65 -18.71 -16.21 3.90
CA LEU A 65 -18.47 -17.29 2.93
C LEU A 65 -17.85 -18.52 3.59
N SER A 66 -17.82 -19.66 2.90
CA SER A 66 -16.96 -20.76 3.34
C SER A 66 -15.48 -20.44 3.10
N ASN A 67 -14.59 -21.32 3.59
CA ASN A 67 -13.15 -21.22 3.35
C ASN A 67 -12.72 -21.80 1.98
N VAL A 68 -13.68 -22.23 1.16
CA VAL A 68 -13.41 -22.75 -0.19
C VAL A 68 -12.91 -21.61 -1.09
N LYS A 69 -11.80 -21.86 -1.79
CA LYS A 69 -11.11 -20.85 -2.60
C LYS A 69 -12.04 -20.26 -3.66
N GLU A 70 -12.81 -21.11 -4.33
CA GLU A 70 -13.69 -20.77 -5.44
C GLU A 70 -14.81 -19.81 -5.01
N GLU A 71 -15.40 -20.03 -3.83
CA GLU A 71 -16.46 -19.15 -3.30
C GLU A 71 -15.91 -17.77 -2.98
N VAL A 72 -14.77 -17.70 -2.29
CA VAL A 72 -14.14 -16.43 -1.92
C VAL A 72 -13.69 -15.68 -3.17
N TYR A 73 -13.06 -16.35 -4.11
CA TYR A 73 -12.55 -15.72 -5.33
C TYR A 73 -13.70 -15.29 -6.24
N GLY A 74 -14.77 -16.10 -6.34
CA GLY A 74 -15.98 -15.76 -7.08
C GLY A 74 -16.70 -14.55 -6.49
N ALA A 75 -16.79 -14.45 -5.16
CA ALA A 75 -17.38 -13.27 -4.50
C ALA A 75 -16.53 -12.01 -4.71
N LEU A 76 -15.20 -12.13 -4.62
CA LEU A 76 -14.27 -11.03 -4.88
C LEU A 76 -14.32 -10.57 -6.35
N ASP A 77 -14.37 -11.51 -7.30
CA ASP A 77 -14.50 -11.21 -8.73
C ASP A 77 -15.84 -10.54 -9.04
N SER A 78 -16.93 -11.03 -8.43
CA SER A 78 -18.26 -10.42 -8.52
C SER A 78 -18.27 -9.00 -7.95
N PHE A 79 -17.51 -8.75 -6.88
CA PHE A 79 -17.36 -7.42 -6.29
C PHE A 79 -16.62 -6.45 -7.22
N VAL A 80 -15.56 -6.92 -7.89
CA VAL A 80 -14.77 -6.10 -8.82
C VAL A 80 -15.47 -5.86 -10.16
N ALA A 81 -16.32 -6.79 -10.61
CA ALA A 81 -17.00 -6.71 -11.90
C ALA A 81 -17.81 -5.41 -12.13
N TRP A 82 -18.23 -4.74 -11.05
CA TRP A 82 -19.00 -3.49 -11.10
C TRP A 82 -18.14 -2.22 -10.96
N GLU A 83 -16.83 -2.35 -10.78
CA GLU A 83 -15.91 -1.22 -10.63
C GLU A 83 -15.16 -0.96 -11.94
N LEU A 84 -15.04 0.33 -12.31
CA LEU A 84 -14.33 0.77 -13.52
C LEU A 84 -12.81 0.56 -13.40
N GLU A 85 -12.29 0.66 -12.18
CA GLU A 85 -10.88 0.47 -11.84
C GLU A 85 -10.77 -0.56 -10.71
N PHE A 86 -9.66 -1.30 -10.66
CA PHE A 86 -9.46 -2.26 -9.59
C PHE A 86 -9.48 -1.55 -8.23
N PRO A 87 -10.33 -1.96 -7.28
CA PRO A 87 -10.59 -1.19 -6.07
C PRO A 87 -9.49 -1.37 -5.00
N LEU A 88 -8.22 -1.11 -5.35
CA LEU A 88 -7.03 -1.29 -4.49
C LEU A 88 -7.18 -0.62 -3.12
N ILE A 89 -7.70 0.60 -3.09
CA ILE A 89 -7.87 1.36 -1.84
C ILE A 89 -8.91 0.70 -0.94
N VAL A 90 -9.98 0.17 -1.53
CA VAL A 90 -11.06 -0.51 -0.79
C VAL A 90 -10.54 -1.83 -0.23
N VAL A 91 -9.85 -2.62 -1.05
CA VAL A 91 -9.22 -3.89 -0.64
C VAL A 91 -8.17 -3.65 0.44
N LYS A 92 -7.30 -2.64 0.28
CA LYS A 92 -6.30 -2.27 1.30
C LYS A 92 -6.94 -1.89 2.63
N LYS A 93 -8.06 -1.16 2.61
CA LYS A 93 -8.82 -0.84 3.84
C LYS A 93 -9.44 -2.10 4.46
N ALA A 94 -10.02 -2.98 3.64
CA ALA A 94 -10.58 -4.25 4.09
C ALA A 94 -9.51 -5.15 4.73
N LEU A 95 -8.32 -5.27 4.12
CA LEU A 95 -7.19 -6.02 4.67
C LEU A 95 -6.76 -5.49 6.03
N LYS A 96 -6.71 -4.17 6.22
CA LYS A 96 -6.43 -3.58 7.54
C LYS A 96 -7.50 -3.94 8.56
N THR A 97 -8.78 -3.89 8.19
CA THR A 97 -9.87 -4.31 9.09
C THR A 97 -9.74 -5.78 9.48
N LEU A 98 -9.49 -6.67 8.51
CA LEU A 98 -9.27 -8.10 8.75
C LEU A 98 -8.03 -8.35 9.63
N GLU A 99 -6.97 -7.54 9.47
CA GLU A 99 -5.75 -7.61 10.30
C GLU A 99 -6.03 -7.24 11.75
N PHE A 100 -6.83 -6.19 12.00
CA PHE A 100 -7.28 -5.85 13.36
C PHE A 100 -8.13 -6.96 13.99
N GLU A 101 -8.90 -7.67 13.18
CA GLU A 101 -9.76 -8.78 13.61
C GLU A 101 -9.02 -10.13 13.66
N ARG A 102 -7.76 -10.17 13.22
CA ARG A 102 -6.91 -11.39 13.15
C ARG A 102 -7.46 -12.51 12.27
N GLU A 103 -8.18 -12.15 11.21
CA GLU A 103 -8.71 -13.09 10.22
C GLU A 103 -7.63 -13.50 9.20
N TRP A 104 -6.56 -14.15 9.68
CA TRP A 104 -5.36 -14.45 8.88
C TRP A 104 -5.65 -15.25 7.61
N LYS A 105 -6.53 -16.26 7.69
CA LYS A 105 -6.97 -17.06 6.53
C LYS A 105 -7.59 -16.18 5.44
N ARG A 106 -8.46 -15.25 5.81
CA ARG A 106 -9.09 -14.32 4.85
C ARG A 106 -8.09 -13.36 4.26
N ILE A 107 -7.16 -12.84 5.06
CA ILE A 107 -6.06 -11.98 4.57
C ILE A 107 -5.25 -12.72 3.51
N ILE A 108 -4.87 -13.98 3.76
CA ILE A 108 -4.13 -14.80 2.79
C ILE A 108 -4.93 -14.97 1.50
N GLN A 109 -6.22 -15.34 1.60
CA GLN A 109 -7.09 -15.53 0.44
C GLN A 109 -7.22 -14.26 -0.41
N VAL A 110 -7.52 -13.12 0.22
CA VAL A 110 -7.71 -11.83 -0.45
C VAL A 110 -6.40 -11.35 -1.10
N ILE A 111 -5.26 -11.49 -0.42
CA ILE A 111 -3.98 -11.08 -1.00
C ILE A 111 -3.60 -11.99 -2.17
N LYS A 112 -3.71 -13.32 -2.03
CA LYS A 112 -3.43 -14.25 -3.13
C LYS A 112 -4.34 -14.00 -4.34
N TRP A 113 -5.63 -13.72 -4.11
CA TRP A 113 -6.55 -13.32 -5.16
C TRP A 113 -6.08 -12.02 -5.84
N MET A 114 -5.77 -10.98 -5.08
CA MET A 114 -5.31 -9.70 -5.62
C MET A 114 -4.03 -9.86 -6.46
N LEU A 115 -3.07 -10.66 -5.99
CA LEU A 115 -1.84 -10.98 -6.72
C LEU A 115 -2.11 -11.79 -8.00
N SER A 116 -3.09 -12.70 -7.98
CA SER A 116 -3.49 -13.48 -9.17
C SER A 116 -4.06 -12.61 -10.30
N LYS A 117 -4.65 -11.46 -9.96
CA LYS A 117 -5.10 -10.45 -10.93
C LYS A 117 -3.98 -9.51 -11.39
N GLY A 118 -2.75 -9.76 -10.94
CA GLY A 118 -1.59 -8.90 -11.20
C GLY A 118 -1.61 -7.58 -10.43
N GLN A 119 -2.50 -7.44 -9.44
CA GLN A 119 -2.72 -6.19 -8.71
C GLN A 119 -2.00 -6.19 -7.36
N GLY A 120 -1.71 -4.99 -6.85
CA GLY A 120 -1.21 -4.82 -5.48
C GLY A 120 0.15 -5.46 -5.20
N LYS A 121 1.00 -5.70 -6.21
CA LYS A 121 2.39 -6.19 -6.06
C LYS A 121 3.26 -5.10 -5.41
N THR A 122 3.23 -5.02 -4.09
CA THR A 122 4.04 -4.05 -3.32
C THR A 122 4.71 -4.76 -2.16
N MET A 123 5.85 -4.24 -1.68
CA MET A 123 6.54 -4.77 -0.49
C MET A 123 5.62 -4.83 0.74
N GLY A 124 4.73 -3.85 0.91
CA GLY A 124 3.74 -3.88 1.99
C GLY A 124 2.79 -5.07 1.88
N THR A 125 2.28 -5.36 0.69
CA THR A 125 1.42 -6.53 0.43
C THR A 125 2.14 -7.84 0.75
N TYR A 126 3.38 -7.97 0.28
CA TYR A 126 4.20 -9.16 0.54
C TYR A 126 4.50 -9.34 2.03
N TYR A 127 4.82 -8.26 2.74
CA TYR A 127 5.03 -8.29 4.18
C TYR A 127 3.76 -8.72 4.93
N THR A 128 2.60 -8.16 4.59
CA THR A 128 1.33 -8.55 5.21
C THR A 128 0.98 -10.01 4.92
N LEU A 129 1.25 -10.50 3.70
CA LEU A 129 1.05 -11.91 3.36
C LEU A 129 1.97 -12.82 4.17
N LEU A 130 3.27 -12.48 4.25
CA LEU A 130 4.25 -13.22 5.03
C LEU A 130 3.85 -13.29 6.51
N ASN A 131 3.43 -12.15 7.06
CA ASN A 131 2.91 -12.07 8.43
C ASN A 131 1.68 -12.95 8.62
N ALA A 132 0.70 -12.87 7.73
CA ALA A 132 -0.53 -13.65 7.84
C ALA A 132 -0.28 -15.16 7.70
N LEU A 133 0.61 -15.59 6.80
CA LEU A 133 1.01 -17.01 6.67
C LEU A 133 1.65 -17.54 7.95
N ALA A 134 2.55 -16.76 8.56
CA ALA A 134 3.18 -17.13 9.81
C ALA A 134 2.18 -17.22 10.98
N GLU A 135 1.25 -16.28 11.10
CA GLU A 135 0.24 -16.27 12.16
C GLU A 135 -0.84 -17.35 11.95
N ASP A 136 -1.10 -17.77 10.71
CA ASP A 136 -1.99 -18.91 10.39
C ASP A 136 -1.30 -20.28 10.57
N GLY A 137 0.01 -20.31 10.85
CA GLY A 137 0.80 -21.53 11.03
C GLY A 137 1.26 -22.20 9.73
N ARG A 138 1.11 -21.53 8.58
CA ARG A 138 1.51 -22.05 7.26
C ARG A 138 2.96 -21.67 6.94
N LEU A 139 3.88 -22.25 7.71
CA LEU A 139 5.31 -21.89 7.67
C LEU A 139 5.97 -22.21 6.32
N GLU A 140 5.69 -23.39 5.75
CA GLU A 140 6.25 -23.81 4.46
C GLU A 140 5.96 -22.78 3.35
N GLU A 141 4.72 -22.31 3.27
CA GLU A 141 4.34 -21.27 2.30
C GLU A 141 4.96 -19.90 2.60
N ALA A 142 5.22 -19.61 3.87
CA ALA A 142 5.93 -18.39 4.27
C ALA A 142 7.40 -18.44 3.82
N GLU A 143 8.05 -19.60 3.94
CA GLU A 143 9.43 -19.83 3.45
C GLU A 143 9.51 -19.77 1.92
N GLU A 144 8.56 -20.38 1.21
CA GLU A 144 8.47 -20.28 -0.25
C GLU A 144 8.32 -18.82 -0.70
N LEU A 145 7.45 -18.07 -0.04
CA LEU A 145 7.25 -16.65 -0.31
C LEU A 145 8.52 -15.84 0.00
N TRP A 146 9.18 -16.13 1.12
CA TRP A 146 10.46 -15.51 1.50
C TRP A 146 11.53 -15.75 0.44
N ALA A 147 11.78 -17.01 0.06
CA ALA A 147 12.78 -17.37 -0.93
C ALA A 147 12.52 -16.67 -2.28
N LYS A 148 11.25 -16.60 -2.69
CA LYS A 148 10.85 -15.86 -3.89
C LYS A 148 11.17 -14.37 -3.79
N ILE A 149 10.72 -13.69 -2.72
CA ILE A 149 10.98 -12.26 -2.55
C ILE A 149 12.47 -11.97 -2.45
N PHE A 150 13.20 -12.82 -1.72
CA PHE A 150 14.64 -12.70 -1.52
C PHE A 150 15.38 -12.81 -2.84
N SER A 151 15.11 -13.85 -3.65
CA SER A 151 15.75 -14.02 -4.97
C SER A 151 15.41 -12.91 -5.96
N GLU A 152 14.19 -12.38 -5.94
CA GLU A 152 13.76 -11.31 -6.86
C GLU A 152 14.28 -9.92 -6.45
N ASN A 153 14.61 -9.69 -5.17
CA ASN A 153 14.85 -8.35 -4.63
C ASN A 153 16.09 -8.25 -3.71
N LEU A 154 17.12 -9.06 -3.92
CA LEU A 154 18.30 -9.21 -3.04
C LEU A 154 18.83 -7.89 -2.46
N GLU A 155 19.07 -6.87 -3.28
CA GLU A 155 19.67 -5.60 -2.83
C GLU A 155 18.66 -4.59 -2.24
N CYS A 156 17.37 -4.74 -2.55
CA CYS A 156 16.34 -3.76 -2.23
C CYS A 156 15.39 -4.22 -1.11
N LEU A 157 15.73 -5.32 -0.44
CA LEU A 157 14.83 -5.96 0.49
C LEU A 157 14.78 -5.18 1.82
N PRO A 158 13.61 -4.70 2.26
CA PRO A 158 13.54 -3.90 3.48
C PRO A 158 13.92 -4.71 4.72
N ARG A 159 14.73 -4.11 5.61
CA ARG A 159 15.19 -4.68 6.90
C ARG A 159 14.11 -5.39 7.71
N ILE A 160 12.87 -4.90 7.66
CA ILE A 160 11.74 -5.45 8.42
C ILE A 160 11.41 -6.91 8.07
N PHE A 161 11.70 -7.35 6.85
CA PHE A 161 11.47 -8.73 6.44
C PHE A 161 12.44 -9.70 7.10
N PHE A 162 13.74 -9.39 7.14
CA PHE A 162 14.74 -10.18 7.88
C PHE A 162 14.35 -10.31 9.35
N ILE A 163 13.96 -9.18 9.96
CA ILE A 163 13.48 -9.16 11.35
C ILE A 163 12.29 -10.11 11.53
N LYS A 164 11.33 -10.09 10.60
CA LYS A 164 10.15 -10.96 10.66
C LYS A 164 10.52 -12.43 10.50
N MET A 165 11.35 -12.80 9.53
CA MET A 165 11.78 -14.19 9.31
C MET A 165 12.57 -14.74 10.51
N ILE A 166 13.52 -13.98 11.04
CA ILE A 166 14.25 -14.36 12.24
C ILE A 166 13.29 -14.57 13.42
N SER A 167 12.29 -13.69 13.58
CA SER A 167 11.28 -13.85 14.63
C SER A 167 10.43 -15.12 14.45
N ILE A 168 10.07 -15.45 13.20
CA ILE A 168 9.32 -16.68 12.87
C ILE A 168 10.15 -17.91 13.26
N TYR A 169 11.41 -17.97 12.84
CA TYR A 169 12.28 -19.11 13.14
C TYR A 169 12.61 -19.24 14.63
N TYR A 170 12.82 -18.12 15.33
CA TYR A 170 13.04 -18.11 16.77
C TYR A 170 11.84 -18.73 17.52
N ASN A 171 10.61 -18.32 17.18
CA ASN A 171 9.40 -18.81 17.84
C ASN A 171 9.12 -20.31 17.57
N ASN A 172 9.59 -20.82 16.42
CA ASN A 172 9.42 -22.23 16.04
C ASN A 172 10.64 -23.12 16.37
N ALA A 173 11.62 -22.59 17.12
CA ALA A 173 12.88 -23.28 17.44
C ALA A 173 13.68 -23.77 16.21
N MET A 174 13.52 -23.10 15.07
CA MET A 174 14.20 -23.38 13.80
C MET A 174 15.55 -22.65 13.78
N HIS A 175 16.47 -23.05 14.66
CA HIS A 175 17.71 -22.33 14.92
C HIS A 175 18.65 -22.25 13.71
N GLN A 176 18.67 -23.28 12.87
CA GLN A 176 19.55 -23.32 11.70
C GLN A 176 19.14 -22.29 10.65
N GLN A 177 17.85 -22.25 10.26
CA GLN A 177 17.33 -21.26 9.34
C GLN A 177 17.45 -19.83 9.89
N MET A 178 17.30 -19.67 11.21
CA MET A 178 17.52 -18.40 11.88
C MET A 178 18.96 -17.89 11.69
N PHE A 179 19.95 -18.76 11.79
CA PHE A 179 21.36 -18.41 11.58
C PHE A 179 21.65 -18.06 10.12
N GLU A 180 21.05 -18.77 9.17
CA GLU A 180 21.19 -18.50 7.74
C GLU A 180 20.67 -17.09 7.40
N VAL A 181 19.44 -16.76 7.81
CA VAL A 181 18.88 -15.42 7.56
C VAL A 181 19.67 -14.32 8.27
N PHE A 182 20.22 -14.61 9.46
CA PHE A 182 21.09 -13.65 10.15
C PHE A 182 22.41 -13.44 9.40
N ALA A 183 23.02 -14.51 8.86
CA ALA A 183 24.22 -14.40 8.05
C ALA A 183 23.96 -13.60 6.77
N ASP A 184 22.88 -13.90 6.04
CA ASP A 184 22.46 -13.16 4.85
C ASP A 184 22.28 -11.66 5.15
N MET A 185 21.66 -11.35 6.29
CA MET A 185 21.47 -9.97 6.76
C MET A 185 22.81 -9.26 6.97
N GLU A 186 23.81 -9.94 7.53
CA GLU A 186 25.16 -9.40 7.71
C GLU A 186 25.93 -9.26 6.40
N GLU A 187 25.83 -10.24 5.50
CA GLU A 187 26.47 -10.24 4.17
C GLU A 187 25.97 -9.10 3.28
N LEU A 188 24.67 -8.80 3.36
CA LEU A 188 24.05 -7.66 2.67
C LEU A 188 24.35 -6.31 3.37
N GLY A 189 25.15 -6.30 4.44
CA GLY A 189 25.51 -5.09 5.18
C GLY A 189 24.36 -4.48 5.97
N ILE A 190 23.26 -5.21 6.20
CA ILE A 190 22.09 -4.73 6.92
C ILE A 190 22.33 -4.90 8.42
N ARG A 191 22.40 -3.79 9.15
CA ARG A 191 22.65 -3.85 10.60
C ARG A 191 21.47 -4.47 11.38
N PRO A 192 21.67 -5.54 12.18
CA PRO A 192 20.61 -6.14 12.99
C PRO A 192 20.10 -5.19 14.07
N GLU A 193 18.87 -5.44 14.53
CA GLU A 193 18.27 -4.70 15.64
C GLU A 193 18.71 -5.28 16.98
N GLY A 194 18.67 -4.49 18.06
CA GLY A 194 18.96 -4.99 19.41
C GLY A 194 18.17 -6.25 19.74
N ARG A 195 16.86 -6.24 19.45
CA ARG A 195 16.00 -7.42 19.64
C ARG A 195 16.47 -8.66 18.85
N ILE A 196 16.99 -8.47 17.64
CA ILE A 196 17.50 -9.59 16.81
C ILE A 196 18.78 -10.15 17.42
N VAL A 197 19.68 -9.26 17.85
CA VAL A 197 20.93 -9.63 18.53
C VAL A 197 20.62 -10.37 19.84
N GLU A 198 19.64 -9.92 20.61
CA GLU A 198 19.16 -10.60 21.82
C GLU A 198 18.63 -12.00 21.51
N MET A 199 17.73 -12.14 20.54
CA MET A 199 17.20 -13.46 20.13
C MET A 199 18.31 -14.40 19.66
N MET A 200 19.30 -13.92 18.90
CA MET A 200 20.46 -14.70 18.50
C MET A 200 21.31 -15.12 19.70
N GLY A 201 21.50 -14.21 20.66
CA GLY A 201 22.22 -14.47 21.90
C GLY A 201 21.56 -15.56 22.74
N ASP A 202 20.24 -15.50 22.91
CA ASP A 202 19.44 -16.52 23.60
C ASP A 202 19.63 -17.91 22.97
N VAL A 203 19.57 -17.99 21.64
CA VAL A 203 19.74 -19.26 20.91
C VAL A 203 21.16 -19.78 21.08
N PHE A 204 22.19 -18.94 20.98
CA PHE A 204 23.57 -19.37 21.22
C PHE A 204 23.78 -19.90 22.64
N GLN A 205 23.20 -19.25 23.64
CA GLN A 205 23.27 -19.75 25.02
C GLN A 205 22.55 -21.10 25.18
N LYS A 206 21.35 -21.25 24.60
CA LYS A 206 20.58 -22.50 24.62
C LYS A 206 21.35 -23.66 23.97
N LEU A 207 22.12 -23.37 22.92
CA LEU A 207 22.94 -24.35 22.20
C LEU A 207 24.35 -24.53 22.79
N GLY A 208 24.72 -23.81 23.85
CA GLY A 208 26.05 -23.86 24.47
C GLY A 208 27.18 -23.26 23.61
N MET A 209 26.85 -22.38 22.66
CA MET A 209 27.79 -21.78 21.72
C MET A 209 28.40 -20.47 22.24
N GLN A 210 29.10 -20.55 23.37
CA GLN A 210 29.57 -19.37 24.12
C GLN A 210 30.54 -18.51 23.31
N ASP A 211 31.41 -19.11 22.51
CA ASP A 211 32.32 -18.39 21.60
C ASP A 211 31.57 -17.47 20.63
N LYS A 212 30.44 -17.95 20.09
CA LYS A 212 29.62 -17.16 19.16
C LYS A 212 28.86 -16.06 19.90
N TYR A 213 28.36 -16.36 21.10
CA TYR A 213 27.71 -15.38 21.97
C TYR A 213 28.64 -14.20 22.29
N GLU A 214 29.88 -14.48 22.70
CA GLU A 214 30.87 -13.42 22.99
C GLU A 214 31.21 -12.60 21.75
N LYS A 215 31.41 -13.25 20.60
CA LYS A 215 31.66 -12.56 19.32
C LYS A 215 30.49 -11.65 18.94
N LEU A 216 29.26 -12.12 19.13
CA LEU A 216 28.05 -11.36 18.86
C LEU A 216 27.97 -10.11 19.74
N GLY A 217 28.20 -10.25 21.05
CA GLY A 217 28.20 -9.12 22.00
C GLY A 217 29.31 -8.09 21.73
N LYS A 218 30.49 -8.54 21.28
CA LYS A 218 31.59 -7.65 20.85
C LYS A 218 31.25 -6.89 19.57
N LYS A 219 30.60 -7.55 18.60
CA LYS A 219 30.23 -6.96 17.30
C LYS A 219 29.07 -5.97 17.42
N TYR A 220 28.09 -6.29 18.25
CA TYR A 220 26.89 -5.48 18.48
C TYR A 220 26.73 -5.14 19.96
N PRO A 221 27.56 -4.23 20.49
CA PRO A 221 27.42 -3.80 21.87
C PRO A 221 26.07 -3.07 22.07
N PRO A 222 25.44 -3.22 23.24
CA PRO A 222 24.22 -2.47 23.55
C PRO A 222 24.49 -0.97 23.46
N PRO A 223 23.50 -0.16 23.03
CA PRO A 223 23.68 1.27 22.93
C PRO A 223 23.99 1.86 24.30
N SER A 224 25.11 2.54 24.45
CA SER A 224 25.51 3.13 25.74
C SER A 224 24.55 4.24 26.19
N TRP A 225 23.88 4.89 25.24
CA TRP A 225 23.03 6.06 25.48
C TRP A 225 21.70 5.93 24.76
N GLU A 226 20.63 6.33 25.43
CA GLU A 226 19.29 6.46 24.87
C GLU A 226 18.72 7.84 25.15
N TYR A 227 17.80 8.29 24.30
CA TYR A 227 17.08 9.54 24.54
C TYR A 227 15.74 9.23 25.18
N ARG A 228 15.55 9.66 26.43
CA ARG A 228 14.27 9.57 27.13
C ARG A 228 13.58 10.93 27.14
N HIS A 229 12.26 10.95 26.96
CA HIS A 229 11.47 12.16 27.16
C HIS A 229 11.06 12.23 28.63
N ILE A 230 11.72 13.09 29.39
CA ILE A 230 11.44 13.31 30.81
C ILE A 230 10.83 14.71 30.93
N LYS A 231 9.59 14.79 31.43
CA LYS A 231 8.86 16.06 31.62
C LYS A 231 8.83 16.93 30.34
N GLY A 232 8.60 16.32 29.19
CA GLY A 232 8.53 17.01 27.89
C GLY A 232 9.87 17.44 27.28
N LYS A 233 11.01 17.21 27.97
CA LYS A 233 12.36 17.46 27.44
C LYS A 233 13.03 16.16 27.02
N ARG A 234 13.73 16.18 25.89
CA ARG A 234 14.53 15.04 25.41
C ARG A 234 15.89 15.03 26.12
N VAL A 235 16.08 14.08 27.03
CA VAL A 235 17.30 13.92 27.83
C VAL A 235 18.06 12.69 27.34
N LYS A 236 19.38 12.82 27.17
CA LYS A 236 20.27 11.69 26.85
C LYS A 236 20.65 10.98 28.16
N VAL A 237 20.20 9.75 28.33
CA VAL A 237 20.43 8.92 29.53
C VAL A 237 21.32 7.74 29.15
N ARG A 238 22.22 7.33 30.04
CA ARG A 238 23.05 6.14 29.85
C ARG A 238 22.19 4.90 30.11
N VAL A 239 22.11 3.98 29.14
CA VAL A 239 21.20 2.81 29.19
C VAL A 239 21.58 1.86 30.34
N ASN A 240 22.88 1.72 30.60
CA ASN A 240 23.44 0.86 31.66
C ASN A 240 24.11 1.68 32.77
N ALA A 241 23.39 2.65 33.36
CA ALA A 241 23.86 3.25 34.61
C ALA A 241 23.70 2.22 35.74
N GLN A 242 24.79 1.60 36.19
CA GLN A 242 24.83 0.98 37.51
C GLN A 242 24.53 2.08 38.55
N PRO A 243 23.78 1.80 39.64
CA PRO A 243 23.39 2.82 40.63
C PRO A 243 24.56 3.58 41.30
N ASN A 244 25.80 3.12 41.11
CA ASN A 244 26.97 3.61 41.84
C ASN A 244 27.84 4.61 41.07
N ASP A 245 27.49 4.99 39.84
CA ASP A 245 28.28 5.97 39.06
C ASP A 245 27.67 7.39 39.07
N ALA A 246 26.82 7.71 40.05
CA ALA A 246 26.13 9.01 40.12
C ALA A 246 26.95 10.15 40.74
N ASP A 247 28.20 9.92 41.18
CA ASP A 247 29.02 10.92 41.87
C ASP A 247 30.38 11.17 41.20
N VAL A 248 30.42 11.46 39.90
CA VAL A 248 31.57 12.17 39.32
C VAL A 248 31.10 13.01 38.13
N ASP A 249 30.59 14.21 38.40
CA ASP A 249 30.72 15.39 37.52
C ASP A 249 29.92 16.55 38.13
N ALA A 250 30.43 17.10 39.24
CA ALA A 250 30.12 18.47 39.61
C ALA A 250 31.05 19.39 38.77
N PRO A 251 30.52 20.41 38.07
CA PRO A 251 31.38 21.34 37.34
C PRO A 251 32.23 22.15 38.34
N PRO A 252 33.51 22.44 38.02
CA PRO A 252 34.33 23.27 38.87
C PRO A 252 33.72 24.67 38.94
N THR A 253 33.34 25.09 40.14
CA THR A 253 33.09 26.50 40.44
C THR A 253 34.43 27.23 40.37
N GLY A 254 34.62 28.00 39.31
CA GLY A 254 35.65 29.04 39.17
C GLY A 254 34.98 30.34 38.78
#